data_AF-A0AAD2JKC3-F1
#
_entry.id   AF-A0AAD2JKC3-F1
#
_cell.length_a   1.000
_cell.length_b   1.000
_cell.length_c   1.000
_cell.angle_alpha   90.00
_cell.angle_beta   90.00
_cell.angle_gamma   90.00
#
_symmetry.space_group_name_H-M   'P 1'
#
loop_
_entity.id
_entity.type
_entity.pdbx_description
1 polymer ?
#
loop_
_entity_poly.entity_id
_entity_poly.type
_entity_poly.pdbx_seq_one_letter_code
_entity_poly.pdbx_strand_id
1 'polypeptide(L)'
;MGDFNSGKTFGRDGVTVLNDFMELGNEWQVQPNEPELFHELTHPQFPEACLQPEDPRGITGRRRRLSESDVSIEEADKVCATLKDPLSIKDCIYDVMATQDLDMVGAF
;
A
#
# COMPACT_ATOMS: atom_id res chain seq x y z
N MET A 1 -9.26 11.94 -6.52
CA MET A 1 -8.98 11.56 -5.13
C MET A 1 -7.84 12.43 -4.60
N GLY A 2 -8.19 13.42 -3.78
CA GLY A 2 -7.23 14.34 -3.16
C GLY A 2 -6.88 15.61 -3.96
N ASP A 3 -6.25 16.56 -3.27
CA ASP A 3 -5.78 17.83 -3.81
C ASP A 3 -4.24 17.87 -3.81
N PHE A 4 -3.67 18.16 -4.98
CA PHE A 4 -2.21 18.17 -5.18
C PHE A 4 -1.51 19.25 -4.37
N ASN A 5 -2.13 20.42 -4.21
CA ASN A 5 -1.47 21.56 -3.56
C ASN A 5 -1.44 21.43 -2.03
N SER A 6 -2.52 20.90 -1.46
CA SER A 6 -2.66 20.74 0.00
C SER A 6 -2.28 19.35 0.51
N GLY A 7 -2.15 18.35 -0.38
CA GLY A 7 -1.91 16.95 -0.02
C GLY A 7 -3.09 16.27 0.68
N LYS A 8 -4.26 16.94 0.75
CA LYS A 8 -5.46 16.37 1.37
C LYS A 8 -6.03 15.28 0.49
N THR A 9 -6.54 14.24 1.11
CA THR A 9 -7.27 13.13 0.51
C THR A 9 -8.77 13.37 0.65
N PHE A 10 -9.52 13.26 -0.45
CA PHE A 10 -10.95 13.55 -0.49
C PHE A 10 -11.74 12.34 -0.97
N GLY A 11 -12.95 12.17 -0.42
CA GLY A 11 -13.98 11.28 -0.93
C GLY A 11 -14.49 11.73 -2.30
N ARG A 12 -15.38 10.92 -2.90
CA ARG A 12 -15.91 11.20 -4.25
C ARG A 12 -16.78 12.46 -4.31
N ASP A 13 -17.33 12.86 -3.17
CA ASP A 13 -18.08 14.10 -3.00
C ASP A 13 -17.22 15.38 -3.14
N GLY A 14 -15.89 15.24 -3.11
CA GLY A 14 -14.93 16.35 -3.20
C GLY A 14 -14.87 17.23 -1.95
N VAL A 15 -15.56 16.86 -0.86
CA VAL A 15 -15.67 17.67 0.36
C VAL A 15 -15.23 16.89 1.59
N THR A 16 -15.57 15.60 1.66
CA THR A 16 -15.21 14.74 2.79
C THR A 16 -13.71 14.45 2.77
N VAL A 17 -12.99 14.86 3.82
CA VAL A 17 -11.57 14.55 3.99
C VAL A 17 -11.42 13.16 4.60
N LEU A 18 -10.70 12.27 3.93
CA LEU A 18 -10.51 10.87 4.34
C LEU A 18 -9.06 10.65 4.77
N ASN A 19 -8.81 10.59 6.08
CA ASN A 19 -7.46 10.43 6.61
C ASN A 19 -7.00 8.96 6.68
N ASP A 20 -7.93 8.02 6.62
CA ASP A 20 -7.64 6.59 6.59
C ASP A 20 -7.48 6.13 5.13
N PHE A 21 -6.33 5.55 4.80
CA PHE A 21 -6.04 5.12 3.43
C PHE A 21 -6.84 3.89 2.99
N MET A 22 -7.31 3.06 3.92
CA MET A 22 -8.19 1.93 3.63
C MET A 22 -9.60 2.41 3.31
N GLU A 23 -10.12 3.39 4.06
CA GLU A 23 -11.39 4.05 3.74
C GLU A 23 -11.31 4.78 2.39
N LEU A 24 -10.21 5.51 2.17
CA LEU A 24 -9.93 6.21 0.92
C LEU A 24 -9.92 5.26 -0.28
N GLY A 25 -9.22 4.13 -0.19
CA GLY A 25 -9.17 3.14 -1.26
C GLY A 25 -10.54 2.51 -1.56
N ASN A 26 -11.32 2.19 -0.54
CA ASN A 26 -12.65 1.61 -0.71
C ASN A 26 -13.67 2.59 -1.31
N GLU A 27 -13.66 3.86 -0.88
CA GLU A 27 -14.52 4.92 -1.42
C GLU A 27 -14.32 5.12 -2.93
N TRP A 28 -13.09 4.89 -3.39
CA TRP A 28 -12.68 5.11 -4.78
C TRP A 28 -12.61 3.83 -5.62
N GLN A 29 -13.25 2.73 -5.18
CA GLN A 29 -13.54 1.62 -6.08
C GLN A 29 -14.42 2.07 -7.26
N VAL A 30 -14.20 1.49 -8.44
CA VAL A 30 -15.02 1.78 -9.62
C VAL A 30 -16.42 1.22 -9.39
N GLN A 31 -17.44 2.07 -9.51
CA GLN A 31 -18.83 1.67 -9.34
C GLN A 31 -19.42 1.13 -10.66
N PRO A 32 -20.42 0.23 -10.61
CA PRO A 32 -21.03 -0.35 -11.81
C PRO A 32 -21.85 0.63 -12.66
N ASN A 33 -22.11 1.84 -12.16
CA ASN A 33 -22.74 2.94 -12.89
C ASN A 33 -21.73 3.89 -13.55
N GLU A 34 -20.43 3.64 -13.39
CA GLU A 34 -19.34 4.40 -14.02
C GLU A 34 -18.90 3.73 -15.32
N PRO A 35 -18.23 4.46 -16.23
CA PRO A 35 -17.68 3.87 -17.44
C PRO A 35 -16.74 2.70 -17.11
N GLU A 36 -16.83 1.62 -17.89
CA GLU A 36 -15.95 0.47 -17.74
C GLU A 36 -14.51 0.86 -18.10
N LEU A 37 -13.64 0.94 -17.08
CA LEU A 37 -12.24 1.34 -17.21
C LEU A 37 -11.31 0.14 -17.49
N PHE A 38 -11.79 -1.08 -17.29
CA PHE A 38 -11.01 -2.31 -17.38
C PHE A 38 -11.51 -3.18 -18.54
N HIS A 39 -10.60 -3.88 -19.22
CA HIS A 39 -10.98 -4.81 -20.30
C HIS A 39 -11.66 -6.09 -19.79
N GLU A 40 -11.38 -6.46 -18.54
CA GLU A 40 -11.94 -7.63 -17.88
C GLU A 40 -12.29 -7.29 -16.43
N LEU A 41 -13.44 -7.78 -15.97
CA LEU A 41 -13.87 -7.66 -14.59
C LEU A 41 -13.24 -8.77 -13.76
N THR A 42 -12.31 -8.41 -12.88
CA THR A 42 -11.65 -9.33 -11.95
C THR A 42 -12.11 -9.05 -10.53
N HIS A 43 -12.40 -10.10 -9.77
CA HIS A 43 -12.81 -9.97 -8.37
C HIS A 43 -11.64 -9.47 -7.49
N PRO A 44 -11.91 -8.63 -6.47
CA PRO A 44 -13.23 -8.09 -6.07
C PRO A 44 -13.64 -6.82 -6.85
N GLN A 45 -14.95 -6.63 -7.00
CA GLN A 45 -15.56 -5.44 -7.62
C GLN A 45 -16.66 -4.91 -6.70
N PHE A 46 -16.95 -3.61 -6.75
CA PHE A 46 -18.04 -3.02 -5.98
C PHE A 46 -19.35 -3.81 -6.20
N PRO A 47 -20.11 -4.16 -5.15
CA PRO A 47 -20.03 -3.67 -3.77
C PRO A 47 -19.10 -4.47 -2.84
N GLU A 48 -18.33 -5.43 -3.36
CA GLU A 48 -17.41 -6.21 -2.54
C GLU A 48 -16.17 -5.39 -2.16
N ALA A 49 -15.73 -5.49 -0.91
CA ALA A 49 -14.56 -4.76 -0.43
C ALA A 49 -13.27 -5.22 -1.12
N CYS A 50 -12.31 -4.32 -1.30
CA CYS A 50 -11.00 -4.67 -1.84
C CYS A 50 -10.30 -5.66 -0.90
N LEU A 51 -9.55 -6.61 -1.49
CA LEU A 51 -8.66 -7.48 -0.73
C LEU A 51 -7.54 -6.63 -0.13
N GLN A 52 -7.60 -6.42 1.18
CA GLN A 52 -6.58 -5.65 1.87
C GLN A 52 -5.26 -6.42 1.88
N PRO A 53 -4.11 -5.74 1.65
CA PRO A 53 -2.82 -6.36 1.86
C PRO A 53 -2.69 -6.78 3.32
N GLU A 54 -2.24 -8.00 3.54
CA GLU A 54 -1.94 -8.49 4.89
C GLU A 54 -0.78 -7.69 5.48
N ASP A 55 -0.79 -7.46 6.79
CA ASP A 55 0.32 -6.80 7.48
C ASP A 55 1.63 -7.55 7.13
N PRO A 56 2.64 -6.89 6.56
CA PRO A 56 3.95 -7.49 6.27
C PRO A 56 4.63 -8.05 7.53
N ARG A 57 4.27 -7.52 8.70
CA ARG A 57 4.71 -7.98 10.02
C ARG A 57 3.71 -8.95 10.67
N GLY A 58 2.57 -9.17 10.03
CA GLY A 58 1.50 -10.03 10.48
C GLY A 58 1.83 -11.51 10.32
N ILE A 59 1.46 -12.30 11.33
CA ILE A 59 1.79 -13.73 11.45
C ILE A 59 1.05 -14.59 10.40
N THR A 60 0.04 -14.07 9.71
CA THR A 60 -1.06 -14.90 9.18
C THR A 60 -1.25 -15.05 7.67
N GLY A 61 -0.41 -14.53 6.76
CA GLY A 61 -0.68 -14.90 5.35
C GLY A 61 0.38 -14.68 4.27
N ARG A 62 1.36 -13.80 4.44
CA ARG A 62 2.62 -13.88 3.66
C ARG A 62 3.61 -14.84 4.32
N ARG A 63 3.17 -16.07 4.61
CA ARG A 63 4.06 -17.23 4.47
C ARG A 63 4.28 -17.51 2.97
N ARG A 64 4.73 -16.51 2.20
CA ARG A 64 5.57 -16.82 1.03
C ARG A 64 6.78 -17.48 1.66
N ARG A 65 6.76 -18.81 1.68
CA ARG A 65 7.79 -19.74 2.16
C ARG A 65 8.84 -19.02 3.02
N LEU A 66 8.71 -19.06 4.34
CA LEU A 66 9.75 -18.61 5.29
C LEU A 66 11.14 -19.25 5.02
N SER A 67 11.21 -20.23 4.11
CA SER A 67 12.43 -20.81 3.55
C SER A 67 12.98 -20.14 2.27
N GLU A 68 12.31 -19.10 1.74
CA GLU A 68 12.68 -18.32 0.53
C GLU A 68 12.72 -16.80 0.80
N SER A 69 12.42 -16.34 2.02
CA SER A 69 12.66 -14.94 2.41
C SER A 69 14.12 -14.78 2.78
N ASP A 70 14.92 -14.20 1.89
CA ASP A 70 16.36 -13.99 2.09
C ASP A 70 16.65 -12.76 2.97
N VAL A 71 15.70 -11.83 3.11
CA VAL A 71 15.89 -10.58 3.85
C VAL A 71 15.09 -10.57 5.15
N SER A 72 15.79 -10.39 6.27
CA SER A 72 15.19 -10.22 7.60
C SER A 72 14.75 -8.77 7.86
N ILE A 73 13.84 -8.59 8.83
CA ILE A 73 13.37 -7.26 9.25
C ILE A 73 14.53 -6.45 9.82
N GLU A 74 15.44 -7.08 10.56
CA GLU A 74 16.62 -6.44 11.14
C GLU A 74 17.59 -5.94 10.06
N GLU A 75 17.72 -6.67 8.94
CA GLU A 75 18.51 -6.23 7.79
C GLU A 75 17.84 -5.05 7.08
N ALA A 76 16.52 -5.12 6.84
CA ALA A 76 15.77 -4.02 6.25
C ALA A 76 15.88 -2.74 7.10
N ASP A 77 15.68 -2.84 8.42
CA ASP A 77 15.83 -1.74 9.37
C ASP A 77 17.22 -1.11 9.26
N LYS A 78 18.27 -1.94 9.16
CA LYS A 78 19.66 -1.48 9.11
C LYS A 78 19.98 -0.71 7.83
N VAL A 79 19.54 -1.18 6.66
CA VAL A 79 19.84 -0.50 5.39
C VAL A 79 19.00 0.77 5.26
N CYS A 80 17.73 0.74 5.69
CA CYS A 80 16.83 1.90 5.66
C CYS A 80 17.15 2.98 6.71
N ALA A 81 17.92 2.67 7.76
CA ALA A 81 18.34 3.63 8.78
C ALA A 81 19.23 4.78 8.25
N THR A 82 19.69 4.69 7.00
CA THR A 82 20.42 5.79 6.32
C THR A 82 19.53 6.99 6.00
N LEU A 83 18.21 6.78 5.93
CA LEU A 83 17.22 7.82 5.68
C LEU A 83 16.97 8.64 6.96
N LYS A 84 16.64 9.92 6.79
CA LYS A 84 16.46 10.86 7.92
C LYS A 84 15.01 10.96 8.38
N ASP A 85 14.08 10.80 7.44
CA ASP A 85 12.65 10.99 7.71
C ASP A 85 12.02 9.68 8.22
N PRO A 86 11.30 9.69 9.35
CA PRO A 86 10.67 8.50 9.91
C PRO A 86 9.63 7.83 9.01
N LEU A 87 8.97 8.60 8.13
CA LEU A 87 8.02 8.04 7.16
C LEU A 87 8.80 7.33 6.05
N SER A 88 9.81 7.99 5.48
CA SER A 88 10.68 7.39 4.46
C SER A 88 11.39 6.13 4.96
N ILE A 89 11.78 6.06 6.24
CA ILE A 89 12.34 4.83 6.83
C ILE A 89 11.31 3.70 6.79
N LYS A 90 10.05 3.96 7.18
CA LYS A 90 9.00 2.93 7.16
C LYS A 90 8.65 2.47 5.76
N ASP A 91 8.57 3.40 4.81
CA ASP A 91 8.27 3.10 3.41
C ASP A 91 9.40 2.24 2.80
N CYS A 92 10.65 2.62 3.07
CA CYS A 92 11.82 1.83 2.69
C CYS A 92 11.79 0.40 3.25
N ILE A 93 11.51 0.23 4.55
CA ILE A 93 11.45 -1.10 5.18
C ILE A 93 10.34 -1.92 4.53
N TYR A 94 9.19 -1.31 4.26
CA TYR A 94 8.09 -1.98 3.57
C TYR A 94 8.51 -2.45 2.18
N ASP A 95 9.15 -1.60 1.39
CA ASP A 95 9.59 -1.93 0.04
C ASP A 95 10.61 -3.06 0.03
N VAL A 96 11.67 -2.96 0.85
CA VAL A 96 12.70 -4.00 1.01
C VAL A 96 12.08 -5.34 1.42
N MET A 97 11.14 -5.34 2.37
CA MET A 97 10.46 -6.57 2.79
C MET A 97 9.49 -7.10 1.73
N ALA A 98 8.86 -6.23 0.94
CA ALA A 98 7.93 -6.61 -0.10
C ALA A 98 8.62 -7.19 -1.34
N THR A 99 9.81 -6.67 -1.68
CA THR A 99 10.62 -7.08 -2.84
C THR A 99 11.66 -8.13 -2.49
N GLN A 100 12.04 -8.26 -1.21
CA GLN A 100 13.19 -9.04 -0.74
C GLN A 100 14.52 -8.57 -1.35
N ASP A 101 14.65 -7.25 -1.56
CA ASP A 101 15.83 -6.63 -2.19
C ASP A 101 16.35 -5.46 -1.33
N LEU A 102 17.58 -5.60 -0.83
CA LEU A 102 18.24 -4.59 0.01
C LEU A 102 18.64 -3.34 -0.79
N ASP A 103 18.74 -3.41 -2.12
CA ASP A 103 19.11 -2.26 -2.95
C ASP A 103 17.91 -1.33 -3.22
N MET A 104 16.71 -1.68 -2.77
CA MET A 104 15.51 -0.83 -2.84
C MET A 104 15.55 0.40 -1.92
N VAL A 105 16.61 0.58 -1.13
CA VAL A 105 16.75 1.74 -0.25
C VAL A 105 16.89 3.04 -1.04
N GLY A 106 15.93 3.95 -0.85
CA GLY A 106 15.91 5.25 -1.54
C GLY A 106 15.22 5.23 -2.91
N ALA A 107 14.60 4.12 -3.30
CA ALA A 107 13.83 4.01 -4.53
C ALA A 107 12.38 4.49 -4.32
N PHE A 108 12.18 5.77 -4.02
CA PHE A 108 10.86 6.40 -3.86
C PHE A 108 10.87 7.88 -4.24
#